data_AF-A0AAP3FB05-F1
#
_entry.id   AF-A0AAP3FB05-F1
#
_cell.length_a   1.000
_cell.length_b   1.000
_cell.length_c   1.000
_cell.angle_alpha   90.00
_cell.angle_beta   90.00
_cell.angle_gamma   90.00
#
_symmetry.space_group_name_H-M   'P 1'
#
loop_
_entity.id
_entity.type
_entity.pdbx_description
1 polymer ?
#
loop_
_entity_poly.entity_id
_entity_poly.type
_entity_poly.pdbx_seq_one_letter_code
_entity_poly.pdbx_strand_id
1 'polypeptide(L)'
;MKVYLFISKHKKTLKMYLPYIEALQQKLDITKNLVDADIVMILGAWTRQGAQLARMSRKMGIPYIVCPLGDLSERNCRNPHFKRSLQTLMYQKAMYRHSDLIIATTPLEKAYLEKLGWNKHITLIRYFGYSHLITEEGTMEDWQETDASTLADFEHRKAEAIAQQTQHAIIAQIMQIQSRMPHKNIPQKYLDDLHTLLYADDYDEDAIHEELKKLKLDSYAASVFQAMTDKTGLTKGFMPLPAKKGRKSKEILKYVK
;
A
#
# COMPACT_ATOMS: atom_id res chain seq x y z
N MET A 1 7.14 8.93 7.26
CA MET A 1 6.37 8.14 6.29
C MET A 1 6.72 8.64 4.90
N LYS A 2 7.23 7.74 4.06
CA LYS A 2 7.69 8.05 2.70
C LYS A 2 6.55 7.94 1.70
N VAL A 3 6.35 8.98 0.92
CA VAL A 3 5.26 9.06 -0.07
C VAL A 3 5.83 8.94 -1.48
N TYR A 4 5.28 8.02 -2.29
CA TYR A 4 5.51 8.05 -3.72
C TYR A 4 4.46 8.93 -4.40
N LEU A 5 4.86 10.13 -4.81
CA LEU A 5 3.96 11.10 -5.43
C LEU A 5 3.98 10.99 -6.96
N PHE A 6 2.86 10.56 -7.53
CA PHE A 6 2.59 10.64 -8.97
C PHE A 6 1.63 11.78 -9.28
N ILE A 7 1.98 12.60 -10.25
CA ILE A 7 1.14 13.71 -10.72
C ILE A 7 0.99 13.59 -12.23
N SER A 8 -0.27 13.55 -12.68
CA SER A 8 -0.56 13.52 -14.11
C SER A 8 0.08 14.70 -14.85
N LYS A 9 0.58 14.45 -16.07
CA LYS A 9 1.23 15.49 -16.89
C LYS A 9 0.32 16.71 -17.10
N HIS A 10 -0.97 16.47 -17.30
CA HIS A 10 -1.94 17.55 -17.49
C HIS A 10 -2.04 18.45 -16.26
N LYS A 11 -2.11 17.88 -15.04
CA LYS A 11 -2.20 18.68 -13.81
C LYS A 11 -0.96 19.53 -13.57
N LYS A 12 0.24 19.03 -13.91
CA LYS A 12 1.49 19.81 -13.82
C LYS A 12 1.49 21.07 -14.70
N THR A 13 0.71 21.09 -15.78
CA THR A 13 0.65 22.25 -16.69
C THR A 13 -0.35 23.32 -16.24
N LEU A 14 -1.25 23.00 -15.32
CA LEU A 14 -2.29 23.91 -14.87
C LEU A 14 -1.76 24.76 -13.71
N LYS A 15 -1.58 26.06 -13.96
CA LYS A 15 -1.08 27.04 -12.97
C LYS A 15 -1.85 27.01 -11.65
N MET A 16 -3.15 26.74 -11.71
CA MET A 16 -4.02 26.69 -10.54
C MET A 16 -3.63 25.62 -9.52
N TYR A 17 -2.90 24.57 -9.91
CA TYR A 17 -2.46 23.49 -9.02
C TYR A 17 -0.98 23.57 -8.66
N LEU A 18 -0.22 24.54 -9.20
CA LEU A 18 1.21 24.67 -8.89
C LEU A 18 1.46 24.89 -7.39
N PRO A 19 0.78 25.84 -6.70
CA PRO A 19 1.00 26.05 -5.27
C PRO A 19 0.69 24.79 -4.45
N TYR A 20 -0.38 24.09 -4.83
CA TYR A 20 -0.76 22.83 -4.19
C TYR A 20 0.31 21.74 -4.32
N ILE A 21 0.84 21.58 -5.54
CA ILE A 21 1.85 20.57 -5.83
C ILE A 21 3.15 20.92 -5.09
N GLU A 22 3.53 22.19 -5.07
CA GLU A 22 4.71 22.68 -4.36
C GLU A 22 4.59 22.45 -2.85
N ALA A 23 3.43 22.78 -2.25
CA ALA A 23 3.17 22.53 -0.83
C ALA A 23 3.29 21.05 -0.47
N LEU A 24 2.66 20.16 -1.26
CA LEU A 24 2.79 18.71 -1.06
C LEU A 24 4.22 18.22 -1.22
N GLN A 25 4.98 18.77 -2.17
CA GLN A 25 6.38 18.41 -2.39
C GLN A 25 7.32 18.87 -1.28
N GLN A 26 7.00 19.97 -0.61
CA GLN A 26 7.78 20.49 0.51
C GLN A 26 7.45 19.81 1.83
N LYS A 27 6.17 19.48 2.06
CA LYS A 27 5.69 18.96 3.36
C LYS A 27 5.75 17.45 3.48
N LEU A 28 5.69 16.71 2.38
CA LEU A 28 5.75 15.26 2.38
C LEU A 28 7.18 14.77 2.12
N ASP A 29 7.57 13.69 2.79
CA ASP A 29 8.84 13.00 2.53
C ASP A 29 8.71 12.17 1.24
N ILE A 30 9.02 12.79 0.08
CA ILE A 30 8.84 12.16 -1.22
C ILE A 30 10.00 11.23 -1.57
N THR A 31 9.67 9.97 -1.84
CA THR A 31 10.61 9.01 -2.41
C THR A 31 10.51 8.91 -3.93
N LYS A 32 11.66 8.71 -4.59
CA LYS A 32 11.74 8.47 -6.04
C LYS A 32 11.45 7.01 -6.42
N ASN A 33 11.58 6.09 -5.46
CA ASN A 33 11.44 4.66 -5.69
C ASN A 33 10.16 4.15 -5.02
N LEU A 34 9.36 3.42 -5.79
CA LEU A 34 8.12 2.81 -5.28
C LEU A 34 8.37 1.80 -4.15
N VAL A 35 9.52 1.11 -4.17
CA VAL A 35 9.93 0.12 -3.17
C VAL A 35 10.17 0.74 -1.78
N ASP A 36 10.56 2.01 -1.75
CA ASP A 36 10.87 2.71 -0.51
C ASP A 36 9.65 3.50 0.03
N ALA A 37 8.50 3.37 -0.62
CA ALA A 37 7.29 4.10 -0.28
C ALA A 37 6.43 3.34 0.72
N ASP A 38 5.94 4.06 1.72
CA ASP A 38 4.93 3.57 2.67
C ASP A 38 3.52 3.73 2.09
N ILE A 39 3.30 4.79 1.31
CA ILE A 39 2.04 5.07 0.63
C ILE A 39 2.28 5.66 -0.76
N VAL A 40 1.35 5.40 -1.69
CA VAL A 40 1.39 5.95 -3.05
C VAL A 40 0.27 6.97 -3.21
N MET A 41 0.63 8.19 -3.61
CA MET A 41 -0.33 9.24 -3.89
C MET A 41 -0.41 9.52 -5.39
N ILE A 42 -1.62 9.43 -5.95
CA ILE A 42 -1.89 9.63 -7.37
C ILE A 42 -2.76 10.88 -7.55
N LEU A 43 -2.18 11.95 -8.07
CA LEU A 43 -2.86 13.21 -8.37
C LEU A 43 -3.28 13.29 -9.85
N GLY A 44 -4.58 13.49 -10.06
CA GLY A 44 -5.26 13.56 -11.35
C GLY A 44 -5.86 12.23 -11.79
N ALA A 45 -6.65 12.29 -12.86
CA ALA A 45 -7.35 11.14 -13.42
C ALA A 45 -6.96 10.89 -14.88
N TRP A 46 -7.54 9.84 -15.49
CA TRP A 46 -7.42 9.55 -16.92
C TRP A 46 -6.00 9.31 -17.42
N THR A 47 -5.14 8.76 -16.56
CA THR A 47 -3.77 8.39 -16.92
C THR A 47 -3.56 6.88 -16.84
N ARG A 48 -3.09 6.28 -17.94
CA ARG A 48 -2.66 4.88 -17.95
C ARG A 48 -1.50 4.63 -16.99
N GLN A 49 -0.59 5.61 -16.87
CA GLN A 49 0.54 5.54 -15.95
C GLN A 49 0.08 5.50 -14.49
N GLY A 50 -0.86 6.36 -14.09
CA GLY A 50 -1.45 6.32 -12.74
C GLY A 50 -2.12 4.98 -12.46
N ALA A 51 -2.89 4.43 -13.41
CA ALA A 51 -3.53 3.13 -13.21
C ALA A 51 -2.54 1.95 -13.17
N GLN A 52 -1.46 2.01 -13.94
CA GLN A 52 -0.37 1.03 -13.85
C GLN A 52 0.30 1.11 -12.48
N LEU A 53 0.54 2.32 -11.98
CA LEU A 53 1.13 2.55 -10.66
C LEU A 53 0.22 2.04 -9.54
N ALA A 54 -1.08 2.33 -9.58
CA ALA A 54 -2.07 1.79 -8.64
C ALA A 54 -2.07 0.26 -8.63
N ARG A 55 -2.03 -0.36 -9.82
CA ARG A 55 -1.94 -1.82 -9.94
C ARG A 55 -0.63 -2.36 -9.36
N MET A 56 0.48 -1.67 -9.58
CA MET A 56 1.79 -2.07 -9.03
C MET A 56 1.82 -1.93 -7.51
N SER A 57 1.37 -0.80 -6.98
CA SER A 57 1.22 -0.52 -5.55
C SER A 57 0.41 -1.61 -4.84
N ARG A 58 -0.77 -1.96 -5.37
CA ARG A 58 -1.58 -3.06 -4.85
C ARG A 58 -0.86 -4.41 -4.88
N LYS A 59 -0.17 -4.72 -5.99
CA LYS A 59 0.63 -5.96 -6.07
C LYS A 59 1.78 -5.97 -5.06
N MET A 60 2.34 -4.80 -4.77
CA MET A 60 3.43 -4.61 -3.82
C MET A 60 2.95 -4.60 -2.36
N GLY A 61 1.62 -4.58 -2.12
CA GLY A 61 1.05 -4.48 -0.78
C GLY A 61 1.27 -3.10 -0.16
N ILE A 62 1.36 -2.05 -0.98
CA ILE A 62 1.44 -0.65 -0.54
C ILE A 62 0.05 -0.04 -0.71
N PRO A 63 -0.50 0.67 0.30
CA PRO A 63 -1.74 1.39 0.12
C PRO A 63 -1.57 2.53 -0.89
N TYR A 64 -2.66 2.89 -1.57
CA TYR A 64 -2.65 4.07 -2.44
C TYR A 64 -3.90 4.92 -2.35
N ILE A 65 -3.64 6.22 -2.49
CA ILE A 65 -4.62 7.29 -2.42
C ILE A 65 -4.73 7.91 -3.81
N VAL A 66 -5.96 8.22 -4.20
CA VAL A 66 -6.24 8.89 -5.48
C VAL A 66 -6.96 10.21 -5.24
N CYS A 67 -6.42 11.29 -5.81
CA CYS A 67 -7.03 12.61 -5.76
C CYS A 67 -7.29 13.11 -7.19
N PRO A 68 -8.56 13.15 -7.67
CA PRO A 68 -8.86 13.48 -9.06
C PRO A 68 -8.60 14.95 -9.43
N LEU A 69 -8.61 15.86 -8.46
CA LEU A 69 -8.47 17.31 -8.69
C LEU A 69 -9.49 17.84 -9.72
N GLY A 70 -10.76 17.43 -9.62
CA GLY A 70 -11.86 17.84 -10.50
C GLY A 70 -11.90 17.12 -11.87
N ASP A 71 -10.97 16.22 -12.16
CA ASP A 71 -10.96 15.50 -13.44
C ASP A 71 -12.12 14.52 -13.60
N LEU A 72 -12.71 14.06 -12.48
CA LEU A 72 -13.86 13.17 -12.48
C LEU A 72 -15.20 13.92 -12.43
N SER A 73 -15.26 15.23 -12.65
CA SER A 73 -16.55 15.92 -12.74
C SER A 73 -17.47 15.35 -13.84
N GLU A 74 -18.79 15.53 -13.70
CA GLU A 74 -19.78 15.04 -14.67
C GLU A 74 -19.45 15.46 -16.12
N ARG A 75 -19.05 16.72 -16.29
CA ARG A 75 -18.64 17.28 -17.58
C ARG A 75 -17.41 16.56 -18.15
N ASN A 76 -16.39 16.33 -17.34
CA ASN A 76 -15.14 15.71 -17.78
C ASN A 76 -15.28 14.20 -18.05
N CYS A 77 -16.19 13.54 -17.34
CA CYS A 77 -16.56 12.14 -17.60
C CYS A 77 -17.30 11.98 -18.94
N ARG A 78 -18.11 12.98 -19.32
CA ARG A 78 -18.93 12.94 -20.55
C ARG A 78 -18.24 13.54 -21.78
N ASN A 79 -17.12 14.24 -21.63
CA ASN A 79 -16.44 14.89 -22.75
C ASN A 79 -14.92 14.61 -22.77
N PRO A 80 -14.37 13.97 -23.84
CA PRO A 80 -15.06 13.31 -24.96
C PRO A 80 -15.66 11.95 -24.58
N HIS A 81 -16.97 11.78 -24.76
CA HIS A 81 -17.74 10.65 -24.20
C HIS A 81 -17.14 9.28 -24.53
N PHE A 82 -16.87 9.01 -25.80
CA PHE A 82 -16.39 7.70 -26.25
C PHE A 82 -15.02 7.34 -25.65
N LYS A 83 -14.09 8.28 -25.68
CA LYS A 83 -12.75 8.10 -25.11
C LYS A 83 -12.83 7.88 -23.59
N ARG A 84 -13.65 8.66 -22.88
CA ARG A 84 -13.80 8.57 -21.43
C ARG A 84 -14.50 7.30 -20.99
N SER A 85 -15.52 6.86 -21.72
CA SER A 85 -16.18 5.57 -21.49
C SER A 85 -15.19 4.41 -21.61
N LEU A 86 -14.40 4.39 -22.70
CA LEU A 86 -13.38 3.37 -22.91
C LEU A 86 -12.31 3.38 -21.80
N GLN A 87 -11.79 4.55 -21.42
CA GLN A 87 -10.82 4.69 -20.33
C GLN A 87 -11.41 4.25 -18.99
N THR A 88 -12.70 4.54 -18.76
CA THR A 88 -13.43 4.15 -17.56
C THR A 88 -13.47 2.64 -17.41
N LEU A 89 -13.88 1.96 -18.47
CA LEU A 89 -13.94 0.50 -18.52
C LEU A 89 -12.56 -0.14 -18.40
N MET A 90 -11.56 0.39 -19.10
CA MET A 90 -10.24 -0.22 -19.18
C MET A 90 -9.43 -0.13 -17.89
N TYR A 91 -9.45 1.03 -17.20
CA TYR A 91 -8.55 1.24 -16.06
C TYR A 91 -9.07 2.19 -14.99
N GLN A 92 -9.85 3.22 -15.34
CA GLN A 92 -10.21 4.27 -14.37
C GLN A 92 -11.07 3.70 -13.24
N LYS A 93 -12.14 2.97 -13.57
CA LYS A 93 -13.06 2.43 -12.56
C LYS A 93 -12.35 1.46 -11.63
N ALA A 94 -11.49 0.59 -12.17
CA ALA A 94 -10.71 -0.36 -11.37
C ALA A 94 -9.70 0.33 -10.45
N MET A 95 -9.03 1.39 -10.94
CA MET A 95 -8.09 2.19 -10.14
C MET A 95 -8.77 2.87 -8.94
N TYR A 96 -9.98 3.41 -9.13
CA TYR A 96 -10.69 4.06 -8.02
C TYR A 96 -11.38 3.05 -7.10
N ARG A 97 -11.91 1.95 -7.67
CA ARG A 97 -12.58 0.91 -6.87
C ARG A 97 -11.66 0.22 -5.87
N HIS A 98 -10.38 0.14 -6.18
CA HIS A 98 -9.40 -0.56 -5.36
C HIS A 98 -8.47 0.38 -4.60
N SER A 99 -8.71 1.69 -4.62
CA SER A 99 -7.92 2.63 -3.81
C SER A 99 -8.27 2.46 -2.34
N ASP A 100 -7.30 2.68 -1.46
CA ASP A 100 -7.56 2.67 -0.01
C ASP A 100 -8.30 3.93 0.41
N LEU A 101 -8.05 5.05 -0.29
CA LEU A 101 -8.79 6.28 -0.10
C LEU A 101 -8.91 7.07 -1.40
N ILE A 102 -10.07 7.72 -1.60
CA ILE A 102 -10.23 8.78 -2.58
C ILE A 102 -10.31 10.12 -1.84
N ILE A 103 -9.51 11.09 -2.28
CA ILE A 103 -9.58 12.45 -1.75
C ILE A 103 -10.28 13.35 -2.74
N ALA A 104 -11.36 13.97 -2.29
CA ALA A 104 -12.05 15.03 -2.98
C ALA A 104 -11.54 16.39 -2.50
N THR A 105 -11.36 17.34 -3.40
CA THR A 105 -10.88 18.69 -3.09
C THR A 105 -11.98 19.71 -2.84
N THR A 106 -13.20 19.38 -3.27
CA THR A 106 -14.37 20.23 -3.11
C THR A 106 -15.58 19.41 -2.67
N PRO A 107 -16.55 19.99 -1.94
CA PRO A 107 -17.78 19.29 -1.58
C PRO A 107 -18.55 18.78 -2.79
N LEU A 108 -18.55 19.53 -3.90
CA LEU A 108 -19.18 19.13 -5.16
C LEU A 108 -18.51 17.88 -5.75
N GLU A 109 -17.18 17.84 -5.75
CA GLU A 109 -16.42 16.66 -6.19
C GLU A 109 -16.72 15.45 -5.30
N LYS A 110 -16.78 15.64 -3.98
CA LYS A 110 -17.12 14.57 -3.03
C LYS A 110 -18.50 13.97 -3.32
N ALA A 111 -19.52 14.82 -3.41
CA ALA A 111 -20.89 14.38 -3.71
C ALA A 111 -20.99 13.61 -5.04
N TYR A 112 -20.23 14.04 -6.06
CA TYR A 112 -20.20 13.34 -7.33
C TYR A 112 -19.48 11.98 -7.26
N LEU A 113 -18.36 11.89 -6.54
CA LEU A 113 -17.63 10.63 -6.33
C LEU A 113 -18.47 9.61 -5.54
N GLU A 114 -19.20 10.08 -4.54
CA GLU A 114 -20.15 9.27 -3.78
C GLU A 114 -21.28 8.75 -4.68
N LYS A 115 -21.84 9.62 -5.54
CA LYS A 115 -22.85 9.24 -6.54
C LYS A 115 -22.33 8.21 -7.56
N LEU A 116 -21.05 8.28 -7.95
CA LEU A 116 -20.45 7.28 -8.84
C LEU A 116 -20.38 5.88 -8.18
N GLY A 117 -20.27 5.82 -6.85
CA GLY A 117 -20.26 4.57 -6.09
C GLY A 117 -19.10 3.63 -6.43
N TRP A 118 -17.98 4.15 -6.95
CA TRP A 118 -16.83 3.32 -7.30
C TRP A 118 -16.09 2.82 -6.06
N ASN A 119 -16.05 3.64 -5.01
CA ASN A 119 -15.45 3.33 -3.71
C ASN A 119 -16.28 3.97 -2.59
N LYS A 120 -16.25 3.39 -1.40
CA LYS A 120 -16.92 3.90 -0.20
C LYS A 120 -16.02 4.83 0.62
N HIS A 121 -14.70 4.68 0.51
CA HIS A 121 -13.72 5.45 1.28
C HIS A 121 -13.41 6.76 0.54
N ILE A 122 -14.13 7.83 0.91
CA ILE A 122 -14.00 9.15 0.29
C ILE A 122 -13.90 10.22 1.39
N THR A 123 -12.79 10.94 1.42
CA THR A 123 -12.53 12.05 2.35
C THR A 123 -12.47 13.38 1.60
N LEU A 124 -12.93 14.46 2.23
CA LEU A 124 -12.81 15.81 1.71
C LEU A 124 -11.59 16.47 2.34
N ILE A 125 -10.60 16.82 1.53
CA ILE A 125 -9.51 17.72 1.94
C ILE A 125 -9.63 18.97 1.09
N ARG A 126 -9.97 20.10 1.68
CA ARG A 126 -10.26 21.31 0.92
C ARG A 126 -8.99 21.83 0.25
N TYR A 127 -9.08 22.20 -1.02
CA TYR A 127 -7.97 22.90 -1.65
C TYR A 127 -7.93 24.36 -1.20
N PHE A 128 -6.85 24.75 -0.52
CA PHE A 128 -6.60 26.13 -0.10
C PHE A 128 -6.63 27.14 -1.26
N GLY A 129 -6.25 26.74 -2.47
CA GLY A 129 -6.28 27.63 -3.64
C GLY A 129 -7.69 27.94 -4.18
N TYR A 130 -8.74 27.22 -3.73
CA TYR A 130 -10.14 27.52 -4.09
C TYR A 130 -10.98 28.06 -2.94
N SER A 131 -10.47 27.96 -1.71
CA SER A 131 -11.28 28.19 -0.52
C SER A 131 -10.54 29.08 0.45
N HIS A 132 -11.12 30.25 0.75
CA HIS A 132 -10.68 31.09 1.86
C HIS A 132 -10.98 30.49 3.25
N LEU A 133 -11.58 29.29 3.29
CA LEU A 133 -12.02 28.63 4.53
C LEU A 133 -10.90 27.80 5.17
N ILE A 134 -9.82 27.52 4.44
CA ILE A 134 -8.69 26.74 4.94
C ILE A 134 -7.38 27.39 4.49
N THR A 135 -6.38 27.37 5.36
CA THR A 135 -5.03 27.82 5.02
C THR A 135 -4.26 26.70 4.32
N GLU A 136 -3.09 27.03 3.77
CA GLU A 136 -2.17 26.02 3.25
C GLU A 136 -1.77 25.04 4.35
N GLU A 137 -1.43 25.55 5.55
CA GLU A 137 -1.03 24.73 6.69
C GLU A 137 -2.13 23.76 7.09
N GLY A 138 -3.37 24.23 7.26
CA GLY A 138 -4.50 23.36 7.62
C GLY A 138 -4.76 22.27 6.58
N THR A 139 -4.60 22.59 5.30
CA THR A 139 -4.71 21.59 4.23
C THR A 139 -3.63 20.53 4.34
N MET A 140 -2.40 20.91 4.69
CA MET A 140 -1.27 19.99 4.82
C MET A 140 -1.37 19.14 6.08
N GLU A 141 -1.91 19.68 7.17
CA GLU A 141 -2.25 18.92 8.38
C GLU A 141 -3.29 17.83 8.07
N ASP A 142 -4.39 18.20 7.38
CA ASP A 142 -5.39 17.23 6.91
C ASP A 142 -4.77 16.10 6.07
N TRP A 143 -3.82 16.43 5.20
CA TRP A 143 -3.09 15.43 4.39
C TRP A 143 -2.24 14.50 5.26
N GLN A 144 -1.49 15.04 6.23
CA GLN A 144 -0.66 14.23 7.11
C GLN A 144 -1.48 13.28 7.97
N GLU A 145 -2.58 13.77 8.54
CA GLU A 145 -3.50 12.96 9.33
C GLU A 145 -4.14 11.87 8.46
N THR A 146 -4.62 12.24 7.28
CA THR A 146 -5.27 11.31 6.34
C THR A 146 -4.34 10.23 5.82
N ASP A 147 -3.10 10.57 5.49
CA ASP A 147 -2.13 9.58 5.01
C ASP A 147 -1.75 8.61 6.13
N ALA A 148 -1.55 9.12 7.36
CA ALA A 148 -1.25 8.31 8.53
C ALA A 148 -2.40 7.37 8.89
N SER A 149 -3.65 7.86 8.89
CA SER A 149 -4.82 7.04 9.16
C SER A 149 -5.03 5.98 8.07
N THR A 150 -4.84 6.33 6.80
CA THR A 150 -4.96 5.40 5.68
C THR A 150 -3.94 4.27 5.77
N LEU A 151 -2.70 4.59 6.14
CA LEU A 151 -1.66 3.59 6.34
C LEU A 151 -1.99 2.68 7.52
N ALA A 152 -2.39 3.25 8.66
CA ALA A 152 -2.77 2.49 9.85
C ALA A 152 -3.94 1.54 9.57
N ASP A 153 -5.00 2.01 8.92
CA ASP A 153 -6.16 1.21 8.53
C ASP A 153 -5.80 0.10 7.56
N PHE A 154 -4.87 0.35 6.64
CA PHE A 154 -4.36 -0.67 5.73
C PHE A 154 -3.59 -1.76 6.48
N GLU A 155 -2.69 -1.37 7.39
CA GLU A 155 -1.92 -2.33 8.20
C GLU A 155 -2.82 -3.13 9.14
N HIS A 156 -3.84 -2.49 9.73
CA HIS A 156 -4.84 -3.16 10.56
C HIS A 156 -5.62 -4.22 9.78
N ARG A 157 -6.24 -3.85 8.65
CA ARG A 157 -6.98 -4.81 7.80
C ARG A 157 -6.11 -5.97 7.35
N LYS A 158 -4.84 -5.70 7.07
CA LYS A 158 -3.86 -6.71 6.69
C LYS A 158 -3.56 -7.66 7.85
N ALA A 159 -3.37 -7.15 9.06
CA ALA A 159 -3.18 -7.95 10.26
C ALA A 159 -4.42 -8.81 10.58
N GLU A 160 -5.62 -8.23 10.50
CA GLU A 160 -6.88 -8.97 10.67
C GLU A 160 -7.05 -10.09 9.64
N ALA A 161 -6.73 -9.83 8.37
CA ALA A 161 -6.80 -10.85 7.32
C ALA A 161 -5.83 -12.01 7.55
N ILE A 162 -4.69 -11.77 8.21
CA ILE A 162 -3.76 -12.82 8.63
C ILE A 162 -4.30 -13.57 9.85
N ALA A 163 -4.81 -12.85 10.85
CA ALA A 163 -5.39 -13.44 12.06
C ALA A 163 -6.63 -14.32 11.78
N GLN A 164 -7.39 -14.02 10.72
CA GLN A 164 -8.50 -14.87 10.27
C GLN A 164 -8.04 -16.20 9.65
N GLN A 165 -6.80 -16.29 9.19
CA GLN A 165 -6.28 -17.48 8.52
C GLN A 165 -5.57 -18.44 9.48
N THR A 166 -4.98 -17.92 10.56
CA THR A 166 -4.20 -18.72 11.51
C THR A 166 -4.26 -18.10 12.91
N GLN A 167 -4.30 -18.96 13.93
CA GLN A 167 -4.16 -18.56 15.34
C GLN A 167 -2.70 -18.65 15.82
N HIS A 168 -1.82 -19.31 15.05
CA HIS A 168 -0.43 -19.51 15.44
C HIS A 168 0.41 -18.28 15.10
N ALA A 169 1.02 -17.67 16.13
CA ALA A 169 1.84 -16.47 15.98
C ALA A 169 3.02 -16.65 15.00
N ILE A 170 3.67 -17.82 15.00
CA ILE A 170 4.76 -18.16 14.07
C ILE A 170 4.27 -18.13 12.62
N ILE A 171 3.11 -18.74 12.34
CA ILE A 171 2.54 -18.78 10.98
C ILE A 171 2.10 -17.39 10.55
N ALA A 172 1.45 -16.64 11.45
CA ALA A 172 1.07 -15.25 11.20
C ALA A 172 2.30 -14.40 10.84
N GLN A 173 3.41 -14.56 11.54
CA GLN A 173 4.63 -13.83 11.27
C GLN A 173 5.27 -14.23 9.92
N ILE A 174 5.25 -15.53 9.57
CA ILE A 174 5.68 -16.00 8.24
C ILE A 174 4.82 -15.37 7.14
N MET A 175 3.50 -15.28 7.34
CA MET A 175 2.58 -14.62 6.41
C MET A 175 2.85 -13.11 6.31
N GLN A 176 3.18 -12.45 7.42
CA GLN A 176 3.60 -11.04 7.41
C GLN A 176 4.85 -10.84 6.56
N ILE A 177 5.88 -11.67 6.73
CA ILE A 177 7.10 -11.64 5.91
C ILE A 177 6.74 -11.88 4.44
N GLN A 178 5.91 -12.88 4.15
CA GLN A 178 5.45 -13.18 2.78
C GLN A 178 4.76 -11.98 2.13
N SER A 179 3.90 -11.31 2.87
CA SER A 179 3.13 -10.17 2.39
C SER A 179 4.00 -8.94 2.04
N ARG A 180 5.21 -8.84 2.61
CA ARG A 180 6.20 -7.78 2.30
C ARG A 180 7.16 -8.18 1.17
N MET A 181 7.18 -9.43 0.71
CA MET A 181 8.00 -9.85 -0.43
C MET A 181 7.77 -9.01 -1.69
N PRO A 182 6.52 -8.67 -2.08
CA PRO A 182 6.29 -7.82 -3.24
C PRO A 182 6.81 -6.39 -3.06
N HIS A 183 6.84 -5.89 -1.82
CA HIS A 183 7.38 -4.57 -1.48
C HIS A 183 8.89 -4.51 -1.68
N LYS A 184 9.60 -5.65 -1.62
CA LYS A 184 11.07 -5.78 -1.74
C LYS A 184 11.84 -5.02 -0.64
N ASN A 185 11.17 -4.77 0.47
CA ASN A 185 11.71 -4.11 1.64
C ASN A 185 11.06 -4.77 2.87
N ILE A 186 11.71 -5.80 3.38
CA ILE A 186 11.28 -6.54 4.57
C ILE A 186 12.05 -5.93 5.75
N PRO A 187 11.37 -5.33 6.73
CA PRO A 187 12.06 -4.82 7.91
C PRO A 187 12.76 -5.95 8.66
N GLN A 188 14.00 -5.75 9.09
CA GLN A 188 14.73 -6.71 9.93
C GLN A 188 13.93 -7.16 11.15
N LYS A 189 13.19 -6.22 11.76
CA LYS A 189 12.27 -6.49 12.88
C LYS A 189 11.36 -7.70 12.64
N TYR A 190 10.90 -7.94 11.41
CA TYR A 190 10.01 -9.06 11.14
C TYR A 190 10.72 -10.42 11.31
N LEU A 191 12.01 -10.50 11.00
CA LEU A 191 12.81 -11.68 11.27
C LEU A 191 13.16 -11.81 12.74
N ASP A 192 13.42 -10.69 13.42
CA ASP A 192 13.73 -10.70 14.85
C ASP A 192 12.51 -11.15 15.67
N ASP A 193 11.32 -10.66 15.35
CA ASP A 193 10.05 -11.08 15.97
C ASP A 193 9.82 -12.59 15.74
N LEU A 194 10.07 -13.09 14.53
CA LEU A 194 9.98 -14.53 14.24
C LEU A 194 11.03 -15.33 15.02
N HIS A 195 12.25 -14.80 15.15
CA HIS A 195 13.30 -15.42 15.92
C HIS A 195 12.90 -15.55 17.39
N THR A 196 12.36 -14.48 18.00
CA THR A 196 11.85 -14.52 19.37
C THR A 196 10.74 -15.55 19.54
N LEU A 197 9.80 -15.65 18.58
CA LEU A 197 8.72 -16.63 18.62
C LEU A 197 9.23 -18.08 18.54
N LEU A 198 10.28 -18.34 17.74
CA LEU A 198 10.89 -19.67 17.62
C LEU A 198 11.77 -20.05 18.81
N TYR A 199 12.23 -19.08 19.58
CA TYR A 199 12.96 -19.32 20.83
C TYR A 199 12.03 -19.46 22.05
N ALA A 200 10.72 -19.28 21.89
CA ALA A 200 9.77 -19.60 22.94
C ALA A 200 9.69 -21.14 23.08
N ASP A 201 9.93 -21.66 24.28
CA ASP A 201 10.14 -23.09 24.54
C ASP A 201 8.89 -23.99 24.37
N ASP A 202 7.72 -23.45 24.01
CA ASP A 202 6.42 -24.11 24.19
C ASP A 202 5.55 -24.27 22.92
N TYR A 203 6.10 -24.08 21.72
CA TYR A 203 5.33 -24.28 20.48
C TYR A 203 5.30 -25.74 20.02
N ASP A 204 4.15 -26.18 19.52
CA ASP A 204 3.97 -27.53 18.93
C ASP A 204 4.46 -27.54 17.47
N GLU A 205 5.62 -28.16 17.23
CA GLU A 205 6.25 -28.21 15.91
C GLU A 205 5.39 -28.95 14.87
N ASP A 206 4.76 -30.06 15.27
CA ASP A 206 3.96 -30.90 14.39
C ASP A 206 2.69 -30.16 13.96
N ALA A 207 2.02 -29.49 14.91
CA ALA A 207 0.85 -28.67 14.63
C ALA A 207 1.17 -27.52 13.65
N ILE A 208 2.29 -26.81 13.87
CA ILE A 208 2.72 -25.73 12.96
C ILE A 208 3.03 -26.27 11.58
N HIS A 209 3.74 -27.40 11.48
CA HIS A 209 4.07 -27.99 10.19
C HIS A 209 2.84 -28.46 9.42
N GLU A 210 1.86 -29.06 10.10
CA GLU A 210 0.58 -29.43 9.47
C GLU A 210 -0.17 -28.22 8.94
N GLU A 211 -0.25 -27.14 9.71
CA GLU A 211 -0.97 -25.93 9.29
C GLU A 211 -0.25 -25.19 8.16
N LEU A 212 1.08 -25.13 8.19
CA LEU A 212 1.87 -24.61 7.07
C LEU A 212 1.62 -25.41 5.78
N LYS A 213 1.43 -26.73 5.85
CA LYS A 213 1.04 -27.55 4.70
C LYS A 213 -0.39 -27.24 4.25
N LYS A 214 -1.35 -27.11 5.17
CA LYS A 214 -2.75 -26.75 4.86
C LYS A 214 -2.83 -25.41 4.12
N LEU A 215 -2.04 -24.43 4.55
CA LEU A 215 -1.93 -23.10 3.92
C LEU A 215 -1.01 -23.06 2.69
N LYS A 216 -0.35 -24.17 2.32
CA LYS A 216 0.64 -24.26 1.22
C LYS A 216 1.80 -23.28 1.38
N LEU A 217 2.20 -23.04 2.63
CA LEU A 217 3.29 -22.15 3.02
C LEU A 217 4.57 -22.89 3.42
N ASP A 218 4.53 -24.21 3.58
CA ASP A 218 5.67 -25.08 3.94
C ASP A 218 6.98 -24.76 3.18
N SER A 219 6.92 -24.70 1.84
CA SER A 219 8.08 -24.40 0.99
C SER A 219 8.58 -22.96 1.16
N TYR A 220 7.67 -22.04 1.48
CA TYR A 220 8.01 -20.64 1.75
C TYR A 220 8.64 -20.48 3.14
N ALA A 221 8.04 -21.08 4.17
CA ALA A 221 8.56 -21.11 5.54
C ALA A 221 9.98 -21.68 5.58
N ALA A 222 10.22 -22.80 4.89
CA ALA A 222 11.57 -23.37 4.77
C ALA A 222 12.59 -22.40 4.15
N SER A 223 12.14 -21.57 3.19
CA SER A 223 12.99 -20.54 2.57
C SER A 223 13.26 -19.36 3.51
N VAL A 224 12.29 -18.99 4.35
CA VAL A 224 12.42 -17.96 5.40
C VAL A 224 13.44 -18.44 6.44
N PHE A 225 13.29 -19.67 6.94
CA PHE A 225 14.21 -20.24 7.92
C PHE A 225 15.65 -20.32 7.40
N GLN A 226 15.85 -20.64 6.11
CA GLN A 226 17.19 -20.55 5.53
C GLN A 226 17.73 -19.11 5.56
N ALA A 227 16.92 -18.12 5.21
CA ALA A 227 17.35 -16.72 5.26
C ALA A 227 17.68 -16.27 6.69
N MET A 228 16.96 -16.79 7.69
CA MET A 228 17.26 -16.56 9.11
C MET A 228 18.56 -17.25 9.54
N THR A 229 18.79 -18.52 9.18
CA THR A 229 20.09 -19.18 9.45
C THR A 229 21.25 -18.37 8.89
N ASP A 230 21.11 -17.89 7.65
CA ASP A 230 22.16 -17.12 6.98
C ASP A 230 22.37 -15.73 7.62
N LYS A 231 21.33 -15.11 8.23
CA LYS A 231 21.38 -13.72 8.75
C LYS A 231 21.59 -13.62 10.26
N THR A 232 20.88 -14.43 11.04
CA THR A 232 20.89 -14.39 12.52
C THR A 232 21.67 -15.54 13.15
N GLY A 233 22.06 -16.55 12.36
CA GLY A 233 22.74 -17.75 12.88
C GLY A 233 21.79 -18.76 13.54
N LEU A 234 20.47 -18.63 13.34
CA LEU A 234 19.47 -19.54 13.90
C LEU A 234 19.77 -21.00 13.53
N THR A 235 19.92 -21.85 14.55
CA THR A 235 20.25 -23.27 14.38
C THR A 235 18.99 -24.10 14.14
N LYS A 236 19.16 -25.24 13.46
CA LYS A 236 18.04 -26.11 13.05
C LYS A 236 17.19 -26.66 14.21
N GLY A 237 17.68 -26.62 15.44
CA GLY A 237 16.98 -27.18 16.61
C GLY A 237 15.79 -26.34 17.08
N PHE A 238 15.63 -25.12 16.57
CA PHE A 238 14.53 -24.19 16.90
C PHE A 238 13.59 -23.98 15.71
N MET A 239 13.54 -24.93 14.77
CA MET A 239 12.80 -24.78 13.51
C MET A 239 11.75 -25.89 13.37
N PRO A 240 10.46 -25.56 13.20
CA PRO A 240 9.40 -26.56 13.05
C PRO A 240 9.52 -27.40 11.76
N LEU A 241 10.31 -26.92 10.79
CA LEU A 241 10.64 -27.69 9.58
C LEU A 241 12.03 -27.33 9.05
N PRO A 242 12.70 -28.24 8.33
CA PRO A 242 14.06 -28.01 7.86
C PRO A 242 14.14 -26.83 6.88
N ALA A 243 15.15 -25.98 7.09
CA ALA A 243 15.50 -24.89 6.18
C ALA A 243 15.82 -25.40 4.77
N LYS A 244 15.37 -24.66 3.75
CA LYS A 244 15.55 -25.00 2.33
C LYS A 244 16.32 -23.90 1.61
N LYS A 245 17.56 -24.22 1.22
CA LYS A 245 18.38 -23.35 0.37
C LYS A 245 17.82 -23.28 -1.05
N GLY A 246 17.62 -22.07 -1.55
CA GLY A 246 17.12 -21.87 -2.91
C GLY A 246 17.13 -20.42 -3.36
N ARG A 247 16.49 -20.17 -4.51
CA ARG A 247 16.36 -18.81 -5.05
C ARG A 247 15.53 -17.91 -4.13
N LYS A 248 14.42 -18.42 -3.58
CA LYS A 248 13.55 -17.66 -2.68
C LYS A 248 14.26 -17.23 -1.39
N SER A 249 15.06 -18.09 -0.76
CA SER A 249 15.80 -17.73 0.46
C SER A 249 16.79 -16.59 0.20
N LYS A 250 17.50 -16.63 -0.93
CA LYS A 250 18.39 -15.54 -1.37
C LYS A 250 17.63 -14.24 -1.67
N GLU A 251 16.45 -14.34 -2.27
CA GLU A 251 15.58 -13.18 -2.53
C GLU A 251 15.07 -12.56 -1.23
N ILE A 252 14.62 -13.37 -0.26
CA ILE A 252 14.24 -12.91 1.08
C ILE A 252 15.42 -12.17 1.71
N LEU A 253 16.60 -12.81 1.79
CA LEU A 253 17.79 -12.23 2.39
C LEU A 253 18.17 -10.87 1.75
N LYS A 254 18.07 -10.76 0.43
CA LYS A 254 18.32 -9.51 -0.31
C LYS A 254 17.33 -8.39 0.04
N TYR A 255 16.08 -8.73 0.31
CA TYR A 255 15.03 -7.75 0.60
C TYR A 255 14.96 -7.36 2.07
N VAL A 256 15.64 -8.08 2.97
CA VAL A 256 15.66 -7.73 4.38
C VAL A 256 16.63 -6.58 4.61
N LYS A 257 16.10 -5.44 5.08
CA LYS A 257 16.86 -4.23 5.42
C LYS A 257 16.98 -4.07 6.92
#